data_AF-A0A1S1XZR7-F1
#
_entry.id   AF-A0A1S1XZR7-F1
#
_cell.length_a   1.000
_cell.length_b   1.000
_cell.length_c   1.000
_cell.angle_alpha   90.00
_cell.angle_beta   90.00
_cell.angle_gamma   90.00
#
_symmetry.space_group_name_H-M   'P 1'
#
loop_
_entity.id
_entity.type
_entity.pdbx_description
1 polymer ?
#
loop_
_entity_poly.entity_id
_entity_poly.type
_entity_poly.pdbx_seq_one_letter_code
_entity_poly.pdbx_strand_id
1 'polypeptide(L)'
;MGNPKYLYELLLDHCGGGAVVDELMIGLVWTLCRGRGDATTGLAMTPGHATRTLNWSGTLCGKPIIDLAAWITEWEPYKATVAMAAINASVNARPLPDSLALEGHAEYANLAVFDYFLPRLKGKKVVVIGRYPGIERYQEQMQLTVLERQPAASDLPDSACEFLLPQADWVFLTASSIPNKTFPRLAELACHATTVLMGPTVPWLPQLHEFGIDYLAGAEIVDPEVLYHTAAQGGGVRIFNNGLRYRVMELLPNHSLAWLKQQIADCFDEKNRLTAAMDSWYASGNRSRFPDYPLLDRLNNRLSRLDSSYKTLWDSQATI
;
A
#
# COMPACT_ATOMS: atom_id res chain seq x y z
N MET A 1 16.43 -2.46 11.02
CA MET A 1 16.16 -2.86 9.62
C MET A 1 17.38 -2.53 8.76
N GLY A 2 17.95 -3.50 8.03
CA GLY A 2 19.27 -3.33 7.37
C GLY A 2 19.30 -2.50 6.07
N ASN A 3 18.16 -2.37 5.37
CA ASN A 3 18.08 -1.61 4.11
C ASN A 3 16.69 -0.98 3.91
N PRO A 4 16.49 0.32 4.17
CA PRO A 4 15.19 0.99 3.97
C PRO A 4 14.78 1.09 2.50
N LYS A 5 15.70 0.94 1.54
CA LYS A 5 15.38 0.97 0.09
C LYS A 5 14.62 -0.27 -0.37
N TYR A 6 14.77 -1.38 0.35
CA TYR A 6 14.21 -2.67 -0.01
C TYR A 6 12.69 -2.63 -0.24
N LEU A 7 11.95 -1.86 0.58
CA LEU A 7 10.52 -1.63 0.40
C LEU A 7 10.20 -1.08 -0.99
N TYR A 8 10.93 -0.06 -1.41
CA TYR A 8 10.64 0.68 -2.63
C TYR A 8 10.96 -0.14 -3.87
N GLU A 9 12.05 -0.91 -3.84
CA GLU A 9 12.35 -1.87 -4.88
C GLU A 9 11.27 -2.95 -4.97
N LEU A 10 10.83 -3.47 -3.82
CA LEU A 10 9.72 -4.43 -3.74
C LEU A 10 8.43 -3.86 -4.36
N LEU A 11 8.09 -2.59 -4.10
CA LEU A 11 6.92 -1.95 -4.71
C LEU A 11 7.03 -1.86 -6.25
N LEU A 12 8.22 -1.51 -6.76
CA LEU A 12 8.47 -1.38 -8.20
C LEU A 12 8.37 -2.71 -8.95
N ASP A 13 8.75 -3.82 -8.30
CA ASP A 13 8.63 -5.17 -8.88
C ASP A 13 7.18 -5.57 -9.18
N HIS A 14 6.20 -4.89 -8.58
CA HIS A 14 4.78 -5.20 -8.74
C HIS A 14 4.07 -4.39 -9.83
N CYS A 15 4.77 -3.50 -10.53
CA CYS A 15 4.21 -2.73 -11.64
C CYS A 15 4.34 -3.50 -12.95
N GLY A 16 3.21 -3.63 -13.67
CA GLY A 16 3.13 -4.30 -14.97
C GLY A 16 3.89 -3.58 -16.09
N GLY A 17 3.97 -4.23 -17.26
CA GLY A 17 4.68 -3.67 -18.42
C GLY A 17 3.78 -2.98 -19.44
N GLY A 18 2.52 -3.41 -19.55
CA GLY A 18 1.58 -2.90 -20.56
C GLY A 18 0.69 -1.75 -20.07
N ALA A 19 0.58 -1.57 -18.75
CA ALA A 19 -0.35 -0.62 -18.18
C ALA A 19 0.04 0.82 -18.50
N VAL A 20 -0.94 1.59 -18.94
CA VAL A 20 -0.82 3.03 -19.14
C VAL A 20 -1.81 3.77 -18.25
N VAL A 21 -1.44 4.99 -17.86
CA VAL A 21 -2.31 5.89 -17.11
C VAL A 21 -3.47 6.32 -18.00
N ASP A 22 -4.69 6.00 -17.59
CA ASP A 22 -5.92 6.49 -18.21
C ASP A 22 -6.25 7.87 -17.66
N GLU A 23 -6.35 7.94 -16.34
CA GLU A 23 -6.74 9.13 -15.61
C GLU A 23 -5.91 9.25 -14.34
N LEU A 24 -5.53 10.49 -14.01
CA LEU A 24 -4.86 10.82 -12.77
C LEU A 24 -5.47 12.08 -12.18
N MET A 25 -5.92 11.98 -10.93
CA MET A 25 -6.55 13.07 -10.20
C MET A 25 -5.84 13.26 -8.86
N ILE A 26 -5.45 14.49 -8.55
CA ILE A 26 -4.87 14.88 -7.26
C ILE A 26 -5.93 15.69 -6.52
N GLY A 27 -6.67 15.01 -5.63
CA GLY A 27 -7.70 15.63 -4.82
C GLY A 27 -7.14 16.16 -3.52
N LEU A 28 -7.97 16.86 -2.74
CA LEU A 28 -7.54 17.47 -1.47
C LEU A 28 -7.00 16.44 -0.45
N VAL A 29 -7.59 15.25 -0.42
CA VAL A 29 -7.21 14.17 0.51
C VAL A 29 -6.69 12.94 -0.23
N TRP A 30 -7.18 12.66 -1.43
CA TRP A 30 -6.87 11.44 -2.17
C TRP A 30 -6.36 11.75 -3.55
N THR A 31 -5.21 11.16 -3.88
CA THR A 31 -4.70 11.05 -5.25
C THR A 31 -5.11 9.69 -5.80
N LEU A 32 -5.71 9.69 -6.99
CA LEU A 32 -6.22 8.51 -7.66
C LEU A 32 -5.51 8.35 -9.01
N CYS A 33 -5.03 7.14 -9.27
CA CYS A 33 -4.51 6.74 -10.58
C CYS A 33 -5.39 5.61 -11.12
N ARG A 34 -5.97 5.82 -12.30
CA ARG A 34 -6.68 4.80 -13.07
C ARG A 34 -5.82 4.37 -14.24
N GLY A 35 -5.62 3.08 -14.37
CA GLY A 35 -4.90 2.47 -15.48
C GLY A 35 -5.84 1.83 -16.50
N ARG A 36 -5.31 1.58 -17.70
CA ARG A 36 -5.86 0.64 -18.70
C ARG A 36 -4.86 -0.47 -18.94
N GLY A 37 -5.35 -1.65 -19.36
CA GLY A 37 -4.53 -2.84 -19.55
C GLY A 37 -4.54 -3.72 -18.29
N ASP A 38 -3.36 -4.05 -17.78
CA ASP A 38 -3.11 -4.82 -16.55
C ASP A 38 -3.09 -3.95 -15.28
N ALA A 39 -3.88 -2.88 -15.27
CA ALA A 39 -4.03 -1.96 -14.14
C ALA A 39 -5.49 -1.56 -13.95
N THR A 40 -5.88 -1.28 -12.70
CA THR A 40 -7.23 -0.84 -12.34
C THR A 40 -7.18 0.55 -11.72
N THR A 41 -7.65 0.72 -10.49
CA THR A 41 -7.62 1.99 -9.77
C THR A 41 -6.78 1.84 -8.51
N GLY A 42 -5.85 2.76 -8.29
CA GLY A 42 -5.05 2.86 -7.10
C GLY A 42 -5.21 4.21 -6.43
N LEU A 43 -5.05 4.23 -5.11
CA LEU A 43 -5.16 5.43 -4.30
C LEU A 43 -3.90 5.64 -3.47
N ALA A 44 -3.61 6.91 -3.20
CA ALA A 44 -2.68 7.33 -2.17
C ALA A 44 -3.20 8.61 -1.51
N MET A 45 -2.91 8.81 -0.23
CA MET A 45 -3.27 10.06 0.44
C MET A 45 -2.45 11.21 -0.13
N THR A 46 -3.12 12.29 -0.52
CA THR A 46 -2.50 13.51 -1.04
C THR A 46 -1.64 14.17 0.03
N PRO A 47 -0.43 14.68 -0.29
CA PRO A 47 0.37 15.44 0.66
C PRO A 47 -0.37 16.68 1.15
N GLY A 48 -0.34 16.96 2.46
CA GLY A 48 -0.96 18.16 3.06
C GLY A 48 -0.21 19.48 2.82
N HIS A 49 0.67 19.56 1.82
CA HIS A 49 1.49 20.74 1.55
C HIS A 49 0.95 21.48 0.32
N ALA A 50 0.46 22.70 0.47
CA ALA A 50 -0.03 23.47 -0.67
C ALA A 50 1.10 23.75 -1.68
N THR A 51 0.83 23.51 -2.97
CA THR A 51 1.70 23.88 -4.09
C THR A 51 0.90 24.65 -5.14
N ARG A 52 1.51 25.66 -5.77
CA ARG A 52 0.84 26.47 -6.80
C ARG A 52 0.88 25.83 -8.18
N THR A 53 1.94 25.09 -8.49
CA THR A 53 2.14 24.51 -9.83
C THR A 53 3.02 23.27 -9.73
N LEU A 54 2.60 22.20 -10.39
CA LEU A 54 3.39 20.99 -10.59
C LEU A 54 3.90 21.00 -12.04
N ASN A 55 5.22 20.92 -12.24
CA ASN A 55 5.83 21.11 -13.57
C ASN A 55 5.49 20.01 -14.60
N TRP A 56 4.90 18.91 -14.16
CA TRP A 56 4.47 17.78 -14.99
C TRP A 56 2.94 17.72 -15.19
N SER A 57 2.17 18.67 -14.64
CA SER A 57 0.70 18.68 -14.77
C SER A 57 0.27 18.65 -16.24
N GLY A 58 -0.74 17.84 -16.57
CA GLY A 58 -1.26 17.70 -17.93
C GLY A 58 -0.46 16.75 -18.84
N THR A 59 0.63 16.14 -18.35
CA THR A 59 1.49 15.27 -19.16
C THR A 59 1.39 13.78 -18.85
N LEU A 60 0.64 13.40 -17.81
CA LEU A 60 0.74 12.05 -17.23
C LEU A 60 -0.18 11.00 -17.86
N CYS A 61 -1.35 11.40 -18.35
CA CYS A 61 -2.23 10.50 -19.08
C CYS A 61 -1.54 9.94 -20.33
N GLY A 62 -1.71 8.65 -20.58
CA GLY A 62 -1.07 7.91 -21.67
C GLY A 62 0.36 7.44 -21.38
N LYS A 63 0.99 7.89 -20.28
CA LYS A 63 2.31 7.37 -19.90
C LYS A 63 2.21 5.93 -19.36
N PRO A 64 3.25 5.10 -19.54
CA PRO A 64 3.38 3.83 -18.82
C PRO A 64 3.27 4.04 -17.31
N ILE A 65 2.51 3.19 -16.62
CA ILE A 65 2.38 3.24 -15.16
C ILE A 65 3.74 3.11 -14.48
N ILE A 66 4.65 2.30 -15.03
CA ILE A 66 6.00 2.14 -14.50
C ILE A 66 6.77 3.46 -14.44
N ASP A 67 6.59 4.36 -15.42
CA ASP A 67 7.31 5.63 -15.44
C ASP A 67 6.91 6.51 -14.25
N LEU A 68 5.63 6.45 -13.85
CA LEU A 68 5.13 7.13 -12.65
C LEU A 68 5.53 6.38 -11.38
N ALA A 69 5.46 5.04 -11.38
CA ALA A 69 5.84 4.22 -10.23
C ALA A 69 7.31 4.46 -9.82
N ALA A 70 8.21 4.67 -10.78
CA ALA A 70 9.62 4.97 -10.54
C ALA A 70 9.84 6.18 -9.62
N TRP A 71 8.88 7.13 -9.58
CA TRP A 71 8.93 8.29 -8.71
C TRP A 71 8.74 7.97 -7.22
N ILE A 72 8.47 6.72 -6.84
CA ILE A 72 8.27 6.36 -5.43
C ILE A 72 9.52 6.65 -4.57
N THR A 73 10.70 6.68 -5.19
CA THR A 73 11.99 6.99 -4.54
C THR A 73 12.30 8.50 -4.51
N GLU A 74 11.52 9.33 -5.21
CA GLU A 74 11.71 10.78 -5.23
C GLU A 74 11.31 11.41 -3.89
N TRP A 75 11.98 12.49 -3.53
CA TRP A 75 11.72 13.24 -2.29
C TRP A 75 10.64 14.32 -2.44
N GLU A 76 10.24 14.63 -3.66
CA GLU A 76 9.12 15.54 -3.90
C GLU A 76 7.80 14.82 -3.53
N PRO A 77 7.02 15.34 -2.55
CA PRO A 77 5.87 14.62 -2.01
C PRO A 77 4.80 14.24 -3.03
N TYR A 78 4.49 15.12 -3.99
CA TYR A 78 3.44 14.85 -4.97
C TYR A 78 3.85 13.76 -5.97
N LYS A 79 5.08 13.78 -6.46
CA LYS A 79 5.67 12.70 -7.26
C LYS A 79 5.58 11.36 -6.54
N ALA A 80 5.98 11.32 -5.27
CA ALA A 80 5.94 10.10 -4.47
C ALA A 80 4.51 9.57 -4.25
N THR A 81 3.56 10.46 -3.98
CA THR A 81 2.13 10.09 -3.85
C THR A 81 1.55 9.60 -5.18
N VAL A 82 1.85 10.28 -6.30
CA VAL A 82 1.45 9.83 -7.64
C VAL A 82 2.01 8.44 -7.94
N ALA A 83 3.28 8.21 -7.62
CA ALA A 83 3.90 6.91 -7.76
C ALA A 83 3.18 5.84 -6.95
N MET A 84 2.83 6.14 -5.69
CA MET A 84 2.14 5.21 -4.82
C MET A 84 0.73 4.87 -5.34
N ALA A 85 -0.01 5.86 -5.84
CA ALA A 85 -1.30 5.61 -6.48
C ALA A 85 -1.16 4.75 -7.74
N ALA A 86 -0.11 4.99 -8.56
CA ALA A 86 0.19 4.22 -9.75
C ALA A 86 0.58 2.76 -9.42
N ILE A 87 1.42 2.55 -8.40
CA ILE A 87 1.78 1.23 -7.87
C ILE A 87 0.52 0.50 -7.40
N ASN A 88 -0.34 1.16 -6.62
CA ASN A 88 -1.59 0.56 -6.16
C ASN A 88 -2.52 0.20 -7.33
N ALA A 89 -2.53 0.96 -8.42
CA ALA A 89 -3.33 0.63 -9.60
C ALA A 89 -2.87 -0.67 -10.28
N SER A 90 -1.55 -0.94 -10.31
CA SER A 90 -1.02 -2.23 -10.76
C SER A 90 -1.26 -3.35 -9.75
N VAL A 91 -1.08 -3.08 -8.45
CA VAL A 91 -1.29 -4.10 -7.41
C VAL A 91 -2.74 -4.55 -7.36
N ASN A 92 -3.69 -3.61 -7.45
CA ASN A 92 -5.13 -3.84 -7.41
C ASN A 92 -5.70 -4.47 -8.69
N ALA A 93 -4.88 -4.68 -9.73
CA ALA A 93 -5.29 -5.43 -10.92
C ALA A 93 -5.32 -6.94 -10.67
N ARG A 94 -4.66 -7.40 -9.60
CA ARG A 94 -4.70 -8.78 -9.15
C ARG A 94 -5.91 -9.00 -8.23
N PRO A 95 -6.41 -10.24 -8.11
CA PRO A 95 -7.45 -10.55 -7.13
C PRO A 95 -7.04 -10.12 -5.72
N LEU A 96 -7.99 -9.56 -4.98
CA LEU A 96 -7.78 -9.28 -3.56
C LEU A 96 -7.48 -10.59 -2.81
N PRO A 97 -6.62 -10.55 -1.77
CA PRO A 97 -6.42 -11.71 -0.92
C PRO A 97 -7.71 -12.12 -0.22
N ASP A 98 -7.77 -13.37 0.25
CA ASP A 98 -8.84 -13.87 1.11
C ASP A 98 -8.81 -13.12 2.45
N SER A 99 -9.49 -11.98 2.47
CA SER A 99 -9.47 -10.96 3.51
C SER A 99 -10.90 -10.67 3.96
N LEU A 100 -11.09 -10.15 5.16
CA LEU A 100 -12.42 -9.87 5.70
C LEU A 100 -12.87 -8.46 5.29
N ALA A 101 -13.97 -8.34 4.54
CA ALA A 101 -14.63 -7.05 4.34
C ALA A 101 -15.22 -6.55 5.65
N LEU A 102 -14.96 -5.29 5.99
CA LEU A 102 -15.52 -4.65 7.16
C LEU A 102 -16.76 -3.84 6.78
N GLU A 103 -17.83 -4.01 7.56
CA GLU A 103 -18.99 -3.12 7.49
C GLU A 103 -18.70 -1.87 8.31
N GLY A 104 -18.74 -0.71 7.66
CA GLY A 104 -18.56 0.59 8.33
C GLY A 104 -19.87 1.08 8.94
N HIS A 105 -19.78 1.72 10.11
CA HIS A 105 -20.90 2.52 10.61
C HIS A 105 -21.16 3.70 9.65
N ALA A 106 -22.43 3.99 9.32
CA ALA A 106 -22.78 5.01 8.33
C ALA A 106 -22.16 6.41 8.62
N GLU A 107 -21.99 6.74 9.90
CA GLU A 107 -21.42 8.01 10.36
C GLU A 107 -19.89 8.00 10.45
N TYR A 108 -19.26 6.83 10.68
CA TYR A 108 -17.83 6.70 10.98
C TYR A 108 -17.19 5.55 10.19
N ALA A 109 -17.53 5.39 8.92
CA ALA A 109 -17.05 4.28 8.10
C ALA A 109 -15.51 4.26 7.98
N ASN A 110 -14.85 5.42 8.12
CA ASN A 110 -13.39 5.53 8.18
C ASN A 110 -12.75 4.89 9.42
N LEU A 111 -13.54 4.59 10.46
CA LEU A 111 -13.08 3.98 11.72
C LEU A 111 -13.38 2.48 11.82
N ALA A 112 -13.93 1.85 10.76
CA ALA A 112 -14.33 0.44 10.77
C ALA A 112 -13.21 -0.53 11.23
N VAL A 113 -11.96 -0.21 10.91
CA VAL A 113 -10.78 -0.99 11.35
C VAL A 113 -10.60 -0.93 12.87
N PHE A 114 -10.77 0.25 13.48
CA PHE A 114 -10.70 0.40 14.93
C PHE A 114 -11.86 -0.31 15.61
N ASP A 115 -13.08 -0.23 15.05
CA ASP A 115 -14.24 -0.96 15.57
C ASP A 115 -14.02 -2.48 15.54
N TYR A 116 -13.46 -3.01 14.45
CA TYR A 116 -13.12 -4.42 14.33
C TYR A 116 -12.14 -4.89 15.40
N PHE A 117 -11.08 -4.11 15.67
CA PHE A 117 -10.07 -4.46 16.67
C PHE A 117 -10.44 -4.06 18.10
N LEU A 118 -11.44 -3.22 18.32
CA LEU A 118 -11.80 -2.65 19.62
C LEU A 118 -11.84 -3.67 20.78
N PRO A 119 -12.41 -4.89 20.61
CA PRO A 119 -12.37 -5.91 21.68
C PRO A 119 -10.95 -6.28 22.15
N ARG A 120 -9.96 -6.23 21.27
CA ARG A 120 -8.53 -6.52 21.54
C ARG A 120 -7.75 -5.31 22.05
N LEU A 121 -8.27 -4.10 21.87
CA LEU A 121 -7.60 -2.84 22.25
C LEU A 121 -7.91 -2.40 23.68
N LYS A 122 -8.92 -2.98 24.34
CA LYS A 122 -9.37 -2.52 25.67
C LYS A 122 -8.24 -2.55 26.71
N GLY A 123 -7.99 -1.39 27.33
CA GLY A 123 -6.95 -1.20 28.35
C GLY A 123 -5.50 -1.23 27.83
N LYS A 124 -5.29 -1.43 26.52
CA LYS A 124 -3.97 -1.49 25.89
C LYS A 124 -3.39 -0.11 25.60
N LYS A 125 -2.07 -0.02 25.51
CA LYS A 125 -1.33 1.13 24.99
C LYS A 125 -1.38 1.11 23.47
N VAL A 126 -2.18 2.00 22.89
CA VAL A 126 -2.41 2.05 21.44
C VAL A 126 -1.82 3.35 20.90
N VAL A 127 -0.84 3.22 20.00
CA VAL A 127 -0.26 4.35 19.29
C VAL A 127 -0.78 4.36 17.86
N VAL A 128 -1.31 5.49 17.42
CA VAL A 128 -1.83 5.68 16.06
C VAL A 128 -0.94 6.69 15.35
N ILE A 129 -0.35 6.29 14.21
CA ILE A 129 0.42 7.17 13.35
C ILE A 129 -0.50 7.76 12.28
N GLY A 130 -0.67 9.08 12.30
CA GLY A 130 -1.62 9.80 11.46
C GLY A 130 -3.00 9.89 12.11
N ARG A 131 -3.62 11.07 12.06
CA ARG A 131 -4.91 11.29 12.74
C ARG A 131 -6.08 10.80 11.87
N TYR A 132 -6.91 9.94 12.44
CA TYR A 132 -8.17 9.51 11.83
C TYR A 132 -9.34 10.33 12.41
N PRO A 133 -10.17 11.01 11.59
CA PRO A 133 -11.28 11.80 12.10
C PRO A 133 -12.25 10.97 12.97
N GLY A 134 -12.55 11.46 14.17
CA GLY A 134 -13.44 10.81 15.14
C GLY A 134 -12.77 9.80 16.08
N ILE A 135 -11.45 9.58 15.98
CA ILE A 135 -10.72 8.57 16.77
C ILE A 135 -10.79 8.82 18.29
N GLU A 136 -10.96 10.07 18.72
CA GLU A 136 -11.09 10.47 20.14
C GLU A 136 -12.21 9.74 20.88
N ARG A 137 -13.21 9.22 20.17
CA ARG A 137 -14.30 8.42 20.75
C ARG A 137 -13.83 7.16 21.48
N TYR A 138 -12.61 6.69 21.18
CA TYR A 138 -12.04 5.49 21.79
C TYR A 138 -11.15 5.78 23.01
N GLN A 139 -11.02 7.05 23.44
CA GLN A 139 -10.11 7.45 24.52
C GLN A 139 -10.44 6.83 25.89
N GLU A 140 -11.70 6.45 26.14
CA GLU A 140 -12.11 5.82 27.39
C GLU A 140 -11.90 4.30 27.38
N GLN A 141 -11.76 3.70 26.21
CA GLN A 141 -11.68 2.25 26.00
C GLN A 141 -10.23 1.77 25.95
N MET A 142 -9.29 2.61 25.53
CA MET A 142 -7.87 2.29 25.37
C MET A 142 -6.98 3.47 25.73
N GLN A 143 -5.71 3.21 26.06
CA GLN A 143 -4.71 4.26 26.26
C GLN A 143 -4.23 4.76 24.88
N LEU A 144 -5.06 5.58 24.24
CA LEU A 144 -4.87 6.09 22.89
C LEU A 144 -3.87 7.26 22.87
N THR A 145 -2.83 7.14 22.05
CA THR A 145 -1.93 8.25 21.70
C THR A 145 -1.85 8.39 20.18
N VAL A 146 -2.10 9.59 19.67
CA VAL A 146 -1.99 9.90 18.23
C VAL A 146 -0.70 10.68 17.99
N LEU A 147 0.10 10.21 17.03
CA LEU A 147 1.29 10.92 16.55
C LEU A 147 0.99 11.51 15.18
N GLU A 148 1.18 12.83 15.05
CA GLU A 148 1.03 13.52 13.77
C GLU A 148 2.16 14.51 13.48
N ARG A 149 2.43 14.69 12.18
CA ARG A 149 3.38 15.67 11.66
C ARG A 149 2.88 17.10 11.85
N GLN A 150 1.57 17.29 11.77
CA GLN A 150 0.87 18.53 12.06
C GLN A 150 -0.11 18.27 13.21
N PRO A 151 0.37 18.15 14.45
CA PRO A 151 -0.44 17.68 15.57
C PRO A 151 -1.53 18.70 15.93
N ALA A 152 -2.72 18.22 16.24
CA ALA A 152 -3.71 19.01 16.97
C ALA A 152 -3.32 19.12 18.46
N ALA A 153 -4.05 19.92 19.23
CA ALA A 153 -3.73 20.17 20.64
C ALA A 153 -3.69 18.90 21.52
N SER A 154 -4.39 17.83 21.12
CA SER A 154 -4.43 16.54 21.82
C SER A 154 -3.51 15.47 21.23
N ASP A 155 -2.82 15.76 20.12
CA ASP A 155 -1.89 14.84 19.47
C ASP A 155 -0.45 15.17 19.91
N LEU A 156 0.47 14.22 19.71
CA LEU A 156 1.90 14.43 19.88
C LEU A 156 2.59 14.58 18.52
N PRO A 157 3.75 15.27 18.44
CA PRO A 157 4.51 15.35 17.21
C PRO A 157 5.03 13.98 16.78
N ASP A 158 5.23 13.80 15.47
CA ASP A 158 5.75 12.56 14.87
C ASP A 158 7.10 12.11 15.47
N SER A 159 7.95 13.04 15.90
CA SER A 159 9.22 12.75 16.59
C SER A 159 9.06 11.97 17.90
N ALA A 160 7.88 11.93 18.51
CA ALA A 160 7.62 11.14 19.72
C ALA A 160 7.63 9.61 19.45
N CYS A 161 7.62 9.19 18.18
CA CYS A 161 7.61 7.78 17.79
C CYS A 161 8.76 6.97 18.40
N GLU A 162 9.96 7.55 18.48
CA GLU A 162 11.17 6.94 19.04
C GLU A 162 10.99 6.53 20.52
N PHE A 163 10.14 7.24 21.26
CA PHE A 163 9.91 7.00 22.68
C PHE A 163 8.71 6.10 22.93
N LEU A 164 7.68 6.19 22.09
CA LEU A 164 6.38 5.58 22.36
C LEU A 164 6.16 4.25 21.64
N LEU A 165 6.63 4.11 20.39
CA LEU A 165 6.43 2.88 19.62
C LEU A 165 7.07 1.65 20.28
N PRO A 166 8.29 1.72 20.86
CA PRO A 166 8.89 0.57 21.56
C PRO A 166 8.11 0.12 22.80
N GLN A 167 7.19 0.93 23.31
CA GLN A 167 6.40 0.67 24.53
C GLN A 167 4.93 0.36 24.24
N ALA A 168 4.52 0.39 22.96
CA ALA A 168 3.13 0.19 22.56
C ALA A 168 2.75 -1.29 22.58
N ASP A 169 1.52 -1.59 22.99
CA ASP A 169 0.95 -2.92 22.78
C ASP A 169 0.45 -3.07 21.33
N TRP A 170 -0.08 -1.98 20.77
CA TRP A 170 -0.61 -1.92 19.40
C TRP A 170 -0.14 -0.64 18.70
N VAL A 171 0.19 -0.77 17.42
CA VAL A 171 0.50 0.36 16.55
C VAL A 171 -0.36 0.30 15.30
N PHE A 172 -1.16 1.34 15.07
CA PHE A 172 -1.87 1.55 13.82
C PHE A 172 -1.08 2.53 12.96
N LEU A 173 -0.48 2.03 11.88
CA LEU A 173 0.37 2.81 10.98
C LEU A 173 -0.45 3.25 9.77
N THR A 174 -0.52 4.56 9.51
CA THR A 174 -1.01 5.03 8.22
C THR A 174 -0.09 4.58 7.08
N ALA A 175 -0.67 4.05 6.01
CA ALA A 175 0.09 3.71 4.80
C ALA A 175 0.61 4.93 4.04
N SER A 176 0.19 6.16 4.37
CA SER A 176 0.81 7.38 3.84
C SER A 176 2.27 7.58 4.32
N SER A 177 2.71 6.79 5.32
CA SER A 177 4.11 6.68 5.73
C SER A 177 5.03 6.09 4.66
N ILE A 178 4.48 5.33 3.69
CA ILE A 178 5.26 4.76 2.58
C ILE A 178 5.75 5.86 1.63
N PRO A 179 4.87 6.66 0.97
CA PRO A 179 5.31 7.69 0.03
C PRO A 179 6.08 8.83 0.71
N ASN A 180 5.90 9.05 2.02
CA ASN A 180 6.64 10.09 2.76
C ASN A 180 7.95 9.60 3.42
N LYS A 181 8.31 8.33 3.22
CA LYS A 181 9.58 7.69 3.63
C LYS A 181 9.78 7.44 5.12
N THR A 182 8.73 7.55 5.93
CA THR A 182 8.83 7.23 7.37
C THR A 182 8.53 5.76 7.70
N PHE A 183 7.85 5.02 6.80
CA PHE A 183 7.42 3.64 7.07
C PHE A 183 8.53 2.72 7.58
N PRO A 184 9.73 2.61 6.95
CA PRO A 184 10.74 1.65 7.38
C PRO A 184 11.17 1.83 8.85
N ARG A 185 11.30 3.09 9.30
CA ARG A 185 11.67 3.40 10.69
C ARG A 185 10.51 3.17 11.65
N LEU A 186 9.30 3.57 11.28
CA LEU A 186 8.11 3.35 12.11
C LEU A 186 7.84 1.86 12.33
N ALA A 187 7.96 1.05 11.28
CA ALA A 187 7.80 -0.40 11.36
C ALA A 187 8.88 -1.04 12.24
N GLU A 188 10.14 -0.60 12.10
CA GLU A 188 11.24 -1.05 12.96
C GLU A 188 10.99 -0.74 14.45
N LEU A 189 10.57 0.49 14.76
CA LEU A 189 10.28 0.90 16.13
C LEU A 189 9.07 0.17 16.74
N ALA A 190 8.14 -0.26 15.90
CA ALA A 190 6.92 -0.98 16.30
C ALA A 190 7.12 -2.50 16.42
N CYS A 191 8.34 -3.02 16.29
CA CYS A 191 8.62 -4.47 16.21
C CYS A 191 8.19 -5.31 17.43
N HIS A 192 7.87 -4.68 18.56
CA HIS A 192 7.37 -5.36 19.76
C HIS A 192 5.85 -5.26 19.95
N ALA A 193 5.17 -4.46 19.13
CA ALA A 193 3.73 -4.27 19.18
C ALA A 193 3.02 -5.16 18.16
N THR A 194 1.72 -5.38 18.36
CA THR A 194 0.86 -5.83 17.25
C THR A 194 0.62 -4.67 16.30
N THR A 195 0.93 -4.84 15.01
CA THR A 195 0.94 -3.76 14.04
C THR A 195 -0.15 -3.90 12.97
N VAL A 196 -0.81 -2.78 12.66
CA VAL A 196 -1.82 -2.69 11.61
C VAL A 196 -1.41 -1.60 10.63
N LEU A 197 -1.00 -1.96 9.42
CA LEU A 197 -0.78 -0.99 8.35
C LEU A 197 -2.11 -0.72 7.66
N MET A 198 -2.59 0.53 7.70
CA MET A 198 -3.97 0.83 7.34
C MET A 198 -4.15 2.06 6.45
N GLY A 199 -5.22 2.02 5.66
CA GLY A 199 -5.70 3.12 4.82
C GLY A 199 -5.75 2.76 3.33
N PRO A 200 -6.42 3.58 2.49
CA PRO A 200 -6.49 3.37 1.04
C PRO A 200 -5.14 3.39 0.30
N THR A 201 -4.07 3.82 0.97
CA THR A 201 -2.70 3.80 0.43
C THR A 201 -2.01 2.43 0.58
N VAL A 202 -2.58 1.50 1.36
CA VAL A 202 -1.99 0.16 1.58
C VAL A 202 -1.90 -0.61 0.26
N PRO A 203 -0.70 -1.06 -0.16
CA PRO A 203 -0.57 -2.03 -1.24
C PRO A 203 -0.87 -3.44 -0.72
N TRP A 204 -1.72 -4.20 -1.43
CA TRP A 204 -2.03 -5.60 -1.09
C TRP A 204 -0.85 -6.53 -1.41
N LEU A 205 0.14 -6.56 -0.52
CA LEU A 205 1.36 -7.35 -0.67
C LEU A 205 1.66 -8.19 0.60
N PRO A 206 1.76 -9.53 0.51
CA PRO A 206 2.08 -10.37 1.66
C PRO A 206 3.47 -10.05 2.24
N GLN A 207 4.42 -9.61 1.41
CA GLN A 207 5.80 -9.33 1.79
C GLN A 207 5.94 -8.20 2.82
N LEU A 208 4.87 -7.45 3.11
CA LEU A 208 4.88 -6.49 4.20
C LEU A 208 5.10 -7.15 5.58
N HIS A 209 4.90 -8.48 5.70
CA HIS A 209 5.28 -9.22 6.90
C HIS A 209 6.79 -9.15 7.19
N GLU A 210 7.64 -8.99 6.17
CA GLU A 210 9.10 -8.86 6.33
C GLU A 210 9.51 -7.59 7.10
N PHE A 211 8.57 -6.65 7.24
CA PHE A 211 8.73 -5.40 7.97
C PHE A 211 8.09 -5.47 9.37
N GLY A 212 7.65 -6.65 9.81
CA GLY A 212 6.99 -6.84 11.10
C GLY A 212 5.53 -6.40 11.11
N ILE A 213 4.89 -6.31 9.94
CA ILE A 213 3.46 -5.96 9.84
C ILE A 213 2.60 -7.21 10.10
N ASP A 214 1.71 -7.15 11.10
CA ASP A 214 0.82 -8.27 11.44
C ASP A 214 -0.50 -8.24 10.66
N TYR A 215 -1.03 -7.05 10.38
CA TYR A 215 -2.30 -6.88 9.67
C TYR A 215 -2.21 -5.81 8.58
N LEU A 216 -2.81 -6.11 7.44
CA LEU A 216 -3.12 -5.13 6.40
C LEU A 216 -4.59 -4.74 6.50
N ALA A 217 -4.87 -3.46 6.69
CA ALA A 217 -6.20 -2.89 6.61
C ALA A 217 -6.30 -1.96 5.40
N GLY A 218 -6.35 -2.56 4.22
CA GLY A 218 -6.42 -1.87 2.93
C GLY A 218 -7.85 -1.61 2.46
N ALA A 219 -7.97 -1.07 1.25
CA ALA A 219 -9.27 -0.75 0.66
C ALA A 219 -9.64 -1.70 -0.49
N GLU A 220 -10.91 -2.06 -0.55
CA GLU A 220 -11.58 -2.61 -1.73
C GLU A 220 -12.42 -1.50 -2.36
N ILE A 221 -12.16 -1.22 -3.63
CA ILE A 221 -12.95 -0.26 -4.40
C ILE A 221 -14.26 -0.94 -4.80
N VAL A 222 -15.37 -0.40 -4.33
CA VAL A 222 -16.71 -0.94 -4.56
C VAL A 222 -17.34 -0.31 -5.79
N ASP A 223 -17.21 1.02 -5.92
CA ASP A 223 -17.70 1.79 -7.06
C ASP A 223 -16.62 2.80 -7.50
N PRO A 224 -15.88 2.51 -8.58
CA PRO A 224 -14.80 3.37 -9.06
C PRO A 224 -15.26 4.77 -9.48
N GLU A 225 -16.48 4.93 -10.00
CA GLU A 225 -17.00 6.22 -10.49
C GLU A 225 -17.45 7.10 -9.33
N VAL A 226 -18.21 6.52 -8.40
CA VAL A 226 -18.60 7.21 -7.17
C VAL A 226 -17.37 7.59 -6.34
N LEU A 227 -16.39 6.70 -6.26
CA LEU A 227 -15.11 6.98 -5.60
C LEU A 227 -14.40 8.18 -6.24
N TYR A 228 -14.27 8.17 -7.57
CA TYR A 228 -13.62 9.25 -8.31
C TYR A 228 -14.29 10.59 -8.04
N HIS A 229 -15.61 10.69 -8.24
CA HIS A 229 -16.33 11.94 -8.04
C HIS A 229 -16.31 12.41 -6.59
N THR A 230 -16.47 11.50 -5.63
CA THR A 230 -16.40 11.83 -4.19
C THR A 230 -15.02 12.37 -3.83
N ALA A 231 -13.94 11.77 -4.33
CA ALA A 231 -12.59 12.23 -4.08
C ALA A 231 -12.28 13.58 -4.78
N ALA A 232 -12.67 13.73 -6.05
CA ALA A 232 -12.47 14.94 -6.85
C ALA A 232 -13.23 16.16 -6.28
N GLN A 233 -14.36 15.93 -5.63
CA GLN A 233 -15.15 16.97 -4.95
C GLN A 233 -14.71 17.22 -3.50
N GLY A 234 -13.59 16.65 -3.06
CA GLY A 234 -13.04 16.90 -1.72
C GLY A 234 -13.74 16.14 -0.60
N GLY A 235 -14.36 14.99 -0.88
CA GLY A 235 -15.16 14.22 0.08
C GLY A 235 -14.40 13.65 1.28
N GLY A 236 -13.06 13.63 1.25
CA GLY A 236 -12.24 13.18 2.38
C GLY A 236 -12.62 11.76 2.85
N VAL A 237 -13.07 11.61 4.10
CA VAL A 237 -13.52 10.32 4.65
C VAL A 237 -14.82 9.80 4.04
N ARG A 238 -15.57 10.61 3.27
CA ARG A 238 -16.82 10.16 2.65
C ARG A 238 -16.62 9.03 1.62
N ILE A 239 -15.40 8.84 1.11
CA ILE A 239 -15.10 7.73 0.20
C ILE A 239 -15.39 6.35 0.83
N PHE A 240 -15.34 6.24 2.15
CA PHE A 240 -15.64 5.01 2.90
C PHE A 240 -17.13 4.69 2.97
N ASN A 241 -18.00 5.64 2.60
CA ASN A 241 -19.46 5.45 2.68
C ASN A 241 -20.02 4.88 1.38
N ASN A 242 -19.37 5.13 0.24
CA ASN A 242 -19.97 4.92 -1.07
C ASN A 242 -18.99 4.49 -2.19
N GLY A 243 -17.68 4.77 -2.06
CA GLY A 243 -16.70 4.48 -3.11
C GLY A 243 -15.85 3.25 -2.82
N LEU A 244 -15.53 3.02 -1.56
CA LEU A 244 -14.71 1.89 -1.12
C LEU A 244 -15.10 1.44 0.29
N ARG A 245 -14.62 0.26 0.69
CA ARG A 245 -14.69 -0.24 2.06
C ARG A 245 -13.35 -0.80 2.52
N TYR A 246 -13.14 -0.87 3.83
CA TYR A 246 -11.98 -1.56 4.37
C TYR A 246 -12.11 -3.07 4.19
N ARG A 247 -10.97 -3.71 3.92
CA ARG A 247 -10.79 -5.14 4.18
C ARG A 247 -9.61 -5.33 5.13
N VAL A 248 -9.65 -6.36 5.96
CA VAL A 248 -8.56 -6.73 6.86
C VAL A 248 -8.02 -8.09 6.47
N MET A 249 -6.70 -8.15 6.28
CA MET A 249 -5.95 -9.37 6.07
C MET A 249 -4.95 -9.53 7.21
N GLU A 250 -4.92 -10.72 7.80
CA GLU A 250 -3.91 -11.09 8.78
C GLU A 250 -2.72 -11.73 8.07
N LEU A 251 -1.52 -11.24 8.35
CA LEU A 251 -0.27 -11.69 7.72
C LEU A 251 0.39 -12.87 8.47
N LEU A 252 -0.38 -13.61 9.28
CA LEU A 252 0.10 -14.82 9.93
C LEU A 252 0.74 -15.80 8.94
N PRO A 253 1.75 -16.59 9.35
CA PRO A 253 2.53 -17.41 8.44
C PRO A 253 1.69 -18.34 7.54
N ASN A 254 0.65 -18.99 8.06
CA ASN A 254 -0.22 -19.87 7.26
C ASN A 254 -0.99 -19.12 6.14
N HIS A 255 -1.57 -17.96 6.43
CA HIS A 255 -2.30 -17.17 5.43
C HIS A 255 -1.36 -16.52 4.41
N SER A 256 -0.25 -15.97 4.89
CA SER A 256 0.77 -15.34 4.04
C SER A 256 1.47 -16.35 3.13
N LEU A 257 1.75 -17.58 3.59
CA LEU A 257 2.35 -18.64 2.75
C LEU A 257 1.43 -19.07 1.59
N ALA A 258 0.13 -19.23 1.86
CA ALA A 258 -0.84 -19.56 0.81
C ALA A 258 -0.92 -18.44 -0.24
N TRP A 259 -0.96 -17.19 0.22
CA TRP A 259 -0.98 -16.02 -0.67
C TRP A 259 0.30 -15.87 -1.49
N LEU A 260 1.48 -16.03 -0.86
CA LEU A 260 2.77 -16.03 -1.54
C LEU A 260 2.87 -17.14 -2.57
N LYS A 261 2.41 -18.35 -2.25
CA LYS A 261 2.40 -19.47 -3.18
C LYS A 261 1.56 -19.18 -4.43
N GLN A 262 0.39 -18.56 -4.26
CA GLN A 262 -0.43 -18.12 -5.40
C GLN A 262 0.31 -17.07 -6.24
N GLN A 263 0.91 -16.05 -5.61
CA GLN A 263 1.66 -15.02 -6.33
C GLN A 263 2.89 -15.56 -7.06
N ILE A 264 3.58 -16.56 -6.50
CA ILE A 264 4.70 -17.26 -7.14
C ILE A 264 4.21 -17.97 -8.40
N ALA A 265 3.10 -18.70 -8.31
CA ALA A 265 2.51 -19.39 -9.46
C ALA A 265 2.11 -18.41 -10.56
N ASP A 266 1.38 -17.34 -10.22
CA ASP A 266 0.95 -16.32 -11.19
C ASP A 266 2.15 -15.63 -11.87
N CYS A 267 3.18 -15.29 -11.09
CA CYS A 267 4.40 -14.65 -11.60
C CYS A 267 5.21 -15.60 -12.50
N PHE A 268 5.25 -16.89 -12.16
CA PHE A 268 5.91 -17.91 -12.96
C PHE A 268 5.20 -18.12 -14.31
N ASP A 269 3.86 -18.15 -14.32
CA ASP A 269 3.06 -18.28 -15.54
C ASP A 269 3.22 -17.07 -16.46
N GLU A 270 3.28 -15.86 -15.91
CA GLU A 270 3.59 -14.64 -16.66
C GLU A 270 4.99 -14.68 -17.27
N LYS A 271 5.99 -15.07 -16.47
CA LYS A 271 7.38 -15.24 -16.93
C LYS A 271 7.49 -16.26 -18.07
N ASN A 272 6.80 -17.41 -17.96
CA ASN A 272 6.83 -18.44 -18.99
C ASN A 272 6.24 -17.93 -20.31
N ARG A 273 5.14 -17.16 -20.26
CA ARG A 273 4.55 -16.53 -21.45
C ARG A 273 5.52 -15.57 -22.12
N LEU A 274 6.20 -14.70 -21.35
CA LEU A 274 7.19 -13.78 -21.91
C LEU A 274 8.45 -14.47 -22.43
N THR A 275 8.88 -15.55 -21.78
CA THR A 275 10.02 -16.35 -22.25
C THR A 275 9.70 -16.99 -23.60
N ALA A 276 8.52 -17.59 -23.75
CA ALA A 276 8.07 -18.13 -25.03
C ALA A 276 7.93 -17.06 -26.12
N ALA A 277 7.44 -15.86 -25.76
CA ALA A 277 7.37 -14.73 -26.68
C ALA A 277 8.77 -14.26 -27.13
N MET A 278 9.74 -14.23 -26.21
CA MET A 278 11.13 -13.91 -26.50
C MET A 278 11.78 -14.94 -27.43
N ASP A 279 11.55 -16.25 -27.19
CA ASP A 279 12.06 -17.32 -28.04
C ASP A 279 11.50 -17.20 -29.48
N SER A 280 10.19 -16.93 -29.60
CA SER A 280 9.54 -16.67 -30.89
C SER A 280 10.09 -15.43 -31.61
N TRP A 281 10.39 -14.36 -30.85
CA TRP A 281 11.00 -13.13 -31.38
C TRP A 281 12.35 -13.42 -32.04
N TYR A 282 13.24 -14.17 -31.40
CA TYR A 282 14.53 -14.51 -31.99
C TYR A 282 14.44 -15.58 -33.07
N ALA A 283 13.54 -16.57 -32.93
CA ALA A 283 13.30 -17.60 -33.94
C ALA A 283 12.79 -17.02 -35.28
N SER A 284 12.06 -15.91 -35.24
CA SER A 284 11.63 -15.16 -36.44
C SER A 284 12.74 -14.34 -37.11
N GLY A 285 13.99 -14.46 -36.63
CA GLY A 285 15.17 -13.85 -37.23
C GLY A 285 15.42 -12.41 -36.81
N ASN A 286 14.68 -11.89 -35.81
CA ASN A 286 14.96 -10.57 -35.26
C ASN A 286 16.34 -10.53 -34.59
N ARG A 287 17.11 -9.49 -34.90
CA ARG A 287 18.47 -9.28 -34.37
C ARG A 287 18.54 -8.25 -33.24
N SER A 288 17.48 -7.47 -33.06
CA SER A 288 17.36 -6.53 -31.94
C SER A 288 16.89 -7.24 -30.68
N ARG A 289 17.20 -6.66 -29.53
CA ARG A 289 16.76 -7.16 -28.22
C ARG A 289 15.24 -7.26 -28.18
N PHE A 290 14.74 -8.34 -27.58
CA PHE A 290 13.32 -8.52 -27.33
C PHE A 290 12.73 -7.28 -26.62
N PRO A 291 11.68 -6.64 -27.16
CA PRO A 291 11.14 -5.39 -26.63
C PRO A 291 10.73 -5.46 -25.16
N ASP A 292 10.11 -6.57 -24.74
CA ASP A 292 9.61 -6.74 -23.36
C ASP A 292 10.65 -7.38 -22.43
N TYR A 293 11.93 -7.43 -22.81
CA TYR A 293 12.99 -7.90 -21.93
C TYR A 293 13.02 -7.19 -20.56
N PRO A 294 12.84 -5.85 -20.46
CA PRO A 294 12.81 -5.17 -19.16
C PRO A 294 11.65 -5.62 -18.25
N LEU A 295 10.54 -6.11 -18.83
CA LEU A 295 9.46 -6.72 -18.05
C LEU A 295 9.87 -8.11 -17.57
N LEU A 296 10.48 -8.92 -18.44
CA LEU A 296 10.98 -10.25 -18.08
C LEU A 296 12.02 -10.18 -16.94
N ASP A 297 12.94 -9.21 -16.98
CA ASP A 297 13.93 -8.99 -15.91
C ASP A 297 13.27 -8.65 -14.57
N ARG A 298 12.25 -7.78 -14.58
CA ARG A 298 11.44 -7.48 -13.39
C ARG A 298 10.70 -8.69 -12.85
N LEU A 299 10.11 -9.53 -13.71
CA LEU A 299 9.45 -10.76 -13.26
C LEU A 299 10.44 -11.73 -12.62
N ASN A 300 11.69 -11.79 -13.10
CA ASN A 300 12.73 -12.58 -12.44
C ASN A 300 13.05 -12.05 -11.03
N ASN A 301 13.19 -10.73 -10.90
CA ASN A 301 13.42 -10.09 -9.59
C ASN A 301 12.23 -10.32 -8.65
N ARG A 302 11.00 -10.10 -9.13
CA ARG A 302 9.77 -10.33 -8.38
C ARG A 302 9.65 -11.79 -7.91
N LEU A 303 9.88 -12.75 -8.80
CA LEU A 303 9.84 -14.17 -8.47
C LEU A 303 10.89 -14.53 -7.41
N SER A 304 12.13 -14.04 -7.57
CA SER A 304 13.19 -14.26 -6.59
C SER A 304 12.86 -13.67 -5.22
N ARG A 305 12.27 -12.46 -5.16
CA ARG A 305 11.81 -11.87 -3.89
C ARG A 305 10.64 -12.64 -3.28
N LEU A 306 9.67 -13.06 -4.09
CA LEU A 306 8.54 -13.87 -3.65
C LEU A 306 9.01 -15.21 -3.03
N ASP A 307 9.94 -15.90 -3.67
CA ASP A 307 10.53 -17.14 -3.16
C ASP A 307 11.31 -16.90 -1.85
N SER A 308 12.07 -15.81 -1.77
CA SER A 308 12.81 -15.44 -0.56
C SER A 308 11.88 -15.11 0.61
N SER A 309 10.80 -14.38 0.33
CA SER A 309 9.72 -14.05 1.25
C SER A 309 9.05 -15.31 1.79
N TYR A 310 8.67 -16.23 0.89
CA TYR A 310 8.08 -17.52 1.23
C TYR A 310 9.01 -18.34 2.12
N LYS A 311 10.29 -18.45 1.76
CA LYS A 311 11.27 -19.22 2.52
C LYS A 311 11.47 -18.67 3.93
N THR A 312 11.60 -17.34 4.06
CA THR A 312 11.77 -16.67 5.35
C THR A 312 10.60 -16.95 6.29
N LEU A 313 9.38 -16.87 5.75
CA LEU A 313 8.16 -17.13 6.49
C LEU A 313 7.97 -18.61 6.83
N TRP A 314 8.40 -19.51 5.94
CA TRP A 314 8.38 -20.96 6.19
C TRP A 314 9.33 -21.34 7.32
N ASP A 315 10.54 -20.77 7.34
CA ASP A 315 11.54 -21.07 8.38
C ASP A 315 11.12 -20.56 9.77
N SER A 316 10.40 -19.44 9.82
CA SER A 316 9.88 -18.92 11.09
C SER A 316 8.81 -19.83 11.71
N GLN A 317 8.02 -20.54 10.90
CA GLN A 317 7.11 -21.58 11.39
C GLN A 317 7.83 -22.78 12.00
N ALA A 318 8.99 -23.17 11.45
CA ALA A 318 9.75 -24.34 11.92
C ALA A 318 10.47 -24.09 13.25
N THR A 319 10.48 -22.85 13.73
CA THR A 319 11.20 -22.41 14.93
C THR A 319 10.26 -22.18 16.14
N ILE A 320 8.94 -22.33 15.95
CA ILE A 320 7.88 -22.23 16.97
C ILE A 320 7.42 -23.63 17.34
#